data_AF-A0A7X8QNN3-F1
#
_entry.id   AF-A0A7X8QNN3-F1
#
_cell.length_a   1.000
_cell.length_b   1.000
_cell.length_c   1.000
_cell.angle_alpha   90.00
_cell.angle_beta   90.00
_cell.angle_gamma   90.00
#
_symmetry.space_group_name_H-M   'P 1'
#
loop_
_entity.id
_entity.type
_entity.pdbx_description
1 polymer ?
#
loop_
_entity_poly.entity_id
_entity_poly.type
_entity_poly.pdbx_seq_one_letter_code
_entity_poly.pdbx_strand_id
1 'polypeptide(L)'
;MQEEFGFSLVELIFVVMIIGILSLIGLPNAMKYMQETYKKADLVNGTLLAESMLQAVADGHKIKETQEGYQEVNALGVIIDRNQNPVPLNLYISTIPTPKQKGYTHFVYRYTSSGALFIFKVHTDNSMVQVYPMTT
;
A
#
# COMPACT_ATOMS: atom_id res chain seq x y z
N MET A 1 2.86 -48.46 -33.87
CA MET A 1 2.91 -48.64 -32.41
C MET A 1 3.66 -47.44 -31.87
N GLN A 2 3.03 -46.61 -31.03
CA GLN A 2 3.69 -45.45 -30.42
C GLN A 2 4.46 -45.95 -29.20
N GLU A 3 5.77 -45.73 -29.18
CA GLU A 3 6.59 -45.99 -28.00
C GLU A 3 6.31 -44.89 -26.98
N GLU A 4 5.61 -45.23 -25.91
CA GLU A 4 5.50 -44.34 -24.75
C GLU A 4 6.89 -44.28 -24.10
N PHE A 5 7.62 -43.18 -24.35
CA PHE A 5 8.86 -42.88 -23.63
C PHE A 5 8.53 -42.66 -22.15
N GLY A 6 8.62 -43.73 -21.37
CA GLY A 6 8.47 -43.70 -19.92
C GLY A 6 9.65 -42.99 -19.26
N PHE A 7 9.36 -42.13 -18.29
CA PHE A 7 10.35 -41.41 -17.50
C PHE A 7 11.07 -42.35 -16.53
N SER A 8 12.42 -42.32 -16.50
CA SER A 8 13.21 -43.18 -15.61
C SER A 8 13.19 -42.66 -14.17
N LEU A 9 13.22 -43.57 -13.19
CA LEU A 9 13.35 -43.23 -11.76
C LEU A 9 14.63 -42.43 -11.47
N VAL A 10 15.72 -42.74 -12.18
CA VAL A 10 17.00 -42.04 -12.01
C VAL A 10 16.88 -40.60 -12.54
N GLU A 11 16.20 -40.40 -13.66
CA GLU A 11 15.95 -39.07 -14.23
C GLU A 11 15.06 -38.24 -13.29
N LEU A 12 14.04 -38.85 -12.67
CA LEU A 12 13.22 -38.20 -11.66
C LEU A 12 14.04 -37.67 -10.49
N ILE A 13 14.95 -38.48 -9.97
CA ILE A 13 15.78 -38.10 -8.82
C ILE A 13 16.66 -36.89 -9.17
N PHE A 14 17.33 -36.91 -10.33
CA PHE A 14 18.16 -35.77 -10.75
C PHE A 14 17.34 -34.49 -10.97
N VAL A 15 16.15 -34.59 -11.56
CA VAL A 15 15.26 -33.42 -11.76
C VAL A 15 14.83 -32.82 -10.41
N VAL A 16 14.39 -33.66 -9.47
CA VAL A 16 13.98 -33.19 -8.14
C VAL A 16 15.17 -32.58 -7.37
N MET A 17 16.38 -33.13 -7.51
CA MET A 17 17.59 -32.56 -6.92
C MET A 17 17.87 -31.15 -7.45
N ILE A 18 17.81 -30.94 -8.77
CA ILE A 18 18.07 -29.63 -9.38
C ILE A 18 16.98 -28.63 -8.98
N ILE A 19 15.70 -29.02 -9.02
CA ILE A 19 14.58 -28.16 -8.57
C ILE A 19 14.75 -27.80 -7.09
N GLY A 20 15.21 -28.73 -6.25
CA GLY A 20 15.48 -28.47 -4.84
C GLY A 20 16.53 -27.38 -4.64
N ILE A 21 17.66 -27.46 -5.35
CA ILE A 21 18.73 -26.45 -5.29
C ILE A 21 18.24 -25.08 -5.78
N LEU A 22 17.53 -25.04 -6.92
CA LEU A 22 16.98 -23.80 -7.47
C LEU A 22 15.94 -23.16 -6.54
N SER A 23 15.06 -23.98 -5.95
CA SER A 23 14.02 -23.51 -5.02
C SER A 23 14.62 -22.90 -3.75
N LEU A 24 15.72 -23.48 -3.24
CA LEU A 24 16.41 -22.97 -2.06
C LEU A 24 16.93 -21.53 -2.26
N ILE A 25 17.40 -21.19 -3.46
CA ILE A 25 17.93 -19.85 -3.78
C ILE A 25 16.81 -18.92 -4.25
N GLY A 26 15.87 -19.42 -5.05
CA GLY A 26 14.82 -18.62 -5.67
C GLY A 26 13.78 -18.11 -4.67
N LEU A 27 13.35 -18.95 -3.74
CA LEU A 27 12.28 -18.62 -2.79
C LEU A 27 12.60 -17.44 -1.85
N PRO A 28 13.76 -17.38 -1.16
CA PRO A 28 14.06 -16.27 -0.26
C PRO A 28 14.21 -14.94 -1.02
N ASN A 29 14.78 -14.98 -2.23
CA ASN A 29 14.91 -13.79 -3.07
C ASN A 29 13.54 -13.28 -3.52
N ALA A 30 12.66 -14.17 -3.99
CA ALA A 30 11.30 -13.80 -4.36
C ALA A 30 10.55 -13.12 -3.21
N MET A 31 10.69 -13.65 -1.98
CA MET A 31 10.06 -13.05 -0.80
C MET A 31 10.57 -11.63 -0.51
N LYS A 32 11.89 -11.39 -0.62
CA LYS A 32 12.46 -10.04 -0.45
C LYS A 32 11.96 -9.06 -1.52
N TYR A 33 11.94 -9.48 -2.79
CA TYR A 33 11.41 -8.66 -3.89
C TYR A 33 9.94 -8.30 -3.69
N MET A 34 9.13 -9.24 -3.19
CA MET A 34 7.73 -8.97 -2.87
C MET A 34 7.58 -7.93 -1.76
N GLN A 35 8.38 -8.02 -0.69
CA GLN A 35 8.35 -7.03 0.40
C GLN A 35 8.68 -5.61 -0.09
N GLU A 36 9.72 -5.46 -0.90
CA GLU A 36 10.07 -4.18 -1.53
C GLU A 36 8.97 -3.67 -2.46
N THR A 37 8.35 -4.57 -3.22
CA THR A 37 7.22 -4.23 -4.10
C THR A 37 6.03 -3.73 -3.30
N TYR A 38 5.70 -4.37 -2.18
CA TYR A 38 4.62 -3.92 -1.30
C TYR A 38 4.93 -2.57 -0.65
N LYS A 39 6.19 -2.34 -0.23
CA LYS A 39 6.61 -1.04 0.28
C LYS A 39 6.42 0.06 -0.78
N LYS A 40 6.82 -0.19 -2.03
CA LYS A 40 6.60 0.73 -3.15
C LYS A 40 5.13 0.94 -3.47
N ALA A 41 4.33 -0.13 -3.45
CA ALA A 41 2.88 -0.04 -3.64
C ALA A 41 2.22 0.85 -2.57
N ASP A 42 2.67 0.76 -1.32
CA ASP A 42 2.17 1.62 -0.24
C ASP A 42 2.53 3.09 -0.45
N LEU A 43 3.71 3.39 -1.01
CA LEU A 43 4.09 4.75 -1.38
C LEU A 43 3.17 5.30 -2.48
N VAL A 44 2.90 4.50 -3.52
CA VAL A 44 1.96 4.88 -4.60
C VAL A 44 0.55 5.07 -4.06
N ASN A 45 0.07 4.18 -3.19
CA ASN A 45 -1.24 4.30 -2.55
C ASN A 45 -1.33 5.58 -1.69
N GLY A 46 -0.26 5.90 -0.95
CA GLY A 46 -0.15 7.15 -0.20
C GLY A 46 -0.23 8.37 -1.12
N THR A 47 0.52 8.38 -2.22
CA THR A 47 0.44 9.46 -3.21
C THR A 47 -0.95 9.60 -3.82
N LEU A 48 -1.60 8.49 -4.20
CA LEU A 48 -2.97 8.51 -4.75
C LEU A 48 -3.98 9.09 -3.74
N LEU A 49 -3.83 8.73 -2.46
CA LEU A 49 -4.64 9.32 -1.40
C LEU A 49 -4.40 10.82 -1.28
N ALA A 50 -3.15 11.28 -1.31
CA ALA A 50 -2.84 12.70 -1.26
C ALA A 50 -3.39 13.46 -2.48
N GLU A 51 -3.22 12.92 -3.69
CA GLU A 51 -3.72 13.50 -4.93
C GLU A 51 -5.24 13.63 -4.92
N SER A 52 -5.96 12.60 -4.47
CA SER A 52 -7.43 12.66 -4.36
C SER A 52 -7.90 13.69 -3.32
N MET A 53 -7.18 13.83 -2.21
CA MET A 53 -7.47 14.88 -1.22
C MET A 53 -7.17 16.29 -1.79
N LEU A 54 -6.07 16.46 -2.52
CA LEU A 54 -5.72 17.72 -3.14
C LEU A 54 -6.68 18.09 -4.28
N GLN A 55 -7.17 17.11 -5.03
CA GLN A 55 -8.21 17.31 -6.04
C GLN A 55 -9.50 17.82 -5.39
N ALA A 56 -9.91 17.26 -4.25
CA ALA A 56 -11.06 17.75 -3.51
C ALA A 56 -10.89 19.22 -3.07
N VAL A 57 -9.68 19.61 -2.68
CA VAL A 57 -9.34 21.01 -2.37
C VAL A 57 -9.40 21.91 -3.60
N ALA A 58 -8.92 21.43 -4.75
CA ALA A 58 -9.02 22.14 -6.02
C ALA A 58 -10.47 22.40 -6.44
N ASP A 59 -11.37 21.45 -6.15
CA ASP A 59 -12.81 21.57 -6.40
C ASP A 59 -13.53 22.47 -5.36
N GLY A 60 -12.79 23.09 -4.44
CA GLY A 60 -13.31 24.08 -3.49
C GLY A 60 -13.73 23.52 -2.13
N HIS A 61 -13.45 22.24 -1.86
CA HIS A 61 -13.61 21.64 -0.53
C HIS A 61 -12.37 21.89 0.34
N LYS A 62 -12.44 21.47 1.60
CA LYS A 62 -11.29 21.55 2.52
C LYS A 62 -10.96 20.17 3.07
N ILE A 63 -9.67 19.92 3.31
CA ILE A 63 -9.25 18.77 4.12
C ILE A 63 -9.44 19.17 5.59
N LYS A 64 -10.00 18.26 6.39
CA LYS A 64 -10.19 18.49 7.82
C LYS A 64 -8.84 18.56 8.51
N GLU A 65 -8.53 19.71 9.10
CA GLU A 65 -7.28 19.89 9.85
C GLU A 65 -7.17 18.91 11.02
N THR A 66 -5.98 18.37 11.20
CA THR A 66 -5.68 17.35 12.21
C THR A 66 -4.91 17.90 13.41
N GLN A 67 -4.61 19.21 13.40
CA GLN A 67 -3.73 19.86 14.37
C GLN A 67 -2.41 19.07 14.51
N GLU A 68 -2.01 18.71 15.74
CA GLU A 68 -0.83 17.88 16.03
C GLU A 68 -1.11 16.36 15.94
N GLY A 69 -2.37 15.97 15.73
CA GLY A 69 -2.81 14.58 15.73
C GLY A 69 -2.80 13.91 14.35
N TYR A 70 -3.32 12.68 14.32
CA TYR A 70 -3.52 11.87 13.13
C TYR A 70 -4.98 11.46 13.02
N GLN A 71 -5.53 11.45 11.82
CA GLN A 71 -6.88 10.92 11.55
C GLN A 71 -6.79 9.79 10.53
N GLU A 72 -7.59 8.75 10.70
CA GLU A 72 -7.68 7.66 9.74
C GLU A 72 -8.24 8.15 8.40
N VAL A 73 -7.66 7.64 7.31
CA VAL A 73 -8.15 7.90 5.97
C VAL A 73 -9.36 7.01 5.70
N ASN A 74 -10.54 7.59 5.89
CA ASN A 74 -11.82 6.94 5.68
C ASN A 74 -12.63 7.61 4.56
N ALA A 75 -13.69 6.94 4.11
CA ALA A 75 -14.57 7.44 3.05
C ALA A 75 -15.25 8.75 3.42
N LEU A 76 -15.52 8.96 4.71
CA LEU A 76 -16.15 10.16 5.23
C LEU A 76 -15.26 10.77 6.31
N GLY A 77 -15.29 12.10 6.43
CA GLY A 77 -14.62 12.84 7.50
C GLY A 77 -13.19 13.30 7.20
N VAL A 78 -12.63 12.94 6.05
CA VAL A 78 -11.36 13.49 5.54
C VAL A 78 -11.58 14.85 4.86
N ILE A 79 -12.59 14.94 4.00
CA ILE A 79 -12.95 16.14 3.27
C ILE A 79 -14.20 16.75 3.89
N ILE A 80 -14.24 18.07 3.98
CA ILE A 80 -15.37 18.85 4.48
C ILE A 80 -15.77 19.96 3.49
N ASP A 81 -17.07 20.26 3.46
CA ASP A 81 -17.60 21.39 2.71
C ASP A 81 -17.41 22.73 3.47
N ARG A 82 -17.94 23.82 2.91
CA ARG A 82 -17.90 25.15 3.55
C ARG A 82 -18.67 25.23 4.88
N ASN A 83 -19.63 24.34 5.08
CA ASN A 83 -20.49 24.24 6.27
C ASN A 83 -19.97 23.20 7.27
N GLN A 84 -18.76 22.66 7.06
CA GLN A 84 -18.14 21.59 7.86
C GLN A 84 -18.83 20.22 7.79
N ASN A 85 -19.69 19.98 6.80
CA ASN A 85 -20.25 18.65 6.59
C ASN A 85 -19.23 17.73 5.91
N PRO A 86 -19.16 16.44 6.29
CA PRO A 86 -18.25 15.49 5.68
C PRO A 86 -18.65 15.21 4.23
N VAL A 87 -17.70 15.33 3.32
CA VAL A 87 -17.83 14.99 1.89
C VAL A 87 -17.16 13.64 1.63
N PRO A 88 -17.79 12.74 0.86
CA PRO A 88 -17.20 11.45 0.55
C PRO A 88 -15.90 11.58 -0.24
N LEU A 89 -14.80 11.03 0.26
CA LEU A 89 -13.53 10.93 -0.46
C LEU A 89 -13.67 10.05 -1.71
N ASN A 90 -14.63 9.12 -1.73
CA ASN A 90 -14.93 8.24 -2.85
C ASN A 90 -15.35 8.97 -4.15
N LEU A 91 -15.65 10.27 -4.08
CA LEU A 91 -15.85 11.10 -5.28
C LEU A 91 -14.55 11.34 -6.06
N TYR A 92 -13.41 11.24 -5.38
CA TYR A 92 -12.08 11.55 -5.93
C TYR A 92 -11.19 10.31 -6.05
N ILE A 93 -11.53 9.22 -5.35
CA ILE A 93 -10.82 7.95 -5.42
C ILE A 93 -11.83 6.79 -5.49
N SER A 94 -11.65 5.88 -6.44
CA SER A 94 -12.61 4.78 -6.66
C SER A 94 -12.67 3.79 -5.50
N THR A 95 -11.58 3.59 -4.79
CA THR A 95 -11.50 2.72 -3.61
C THR A 95 -10.39 3.22 -2.70
N ILE A 96 -10.64 3.25 -1.40
CA ILE A 96 -9.63 3.64 -0.41
C ILE A 96 -8.65 2.48 -0.29
N PRO A 97 -7.38 2.67 -0.72
CA PRO A 97 -6.39 1.62 -0.61
C PRO A 97 -6.08 1.33 0.85
N THR A 98 -5.79 0.07 1.14
CA THR A 98 -5.19 -0.36 2.41
C THR A 98 -3.72 -0.72 2.20
N PRO A 99 -2.87 -0.59 3.24
CA PRO A 99 -1.47 -0.98 3.14
C PRO A 99 -1.33 -2.44 2.69
N LYS A 100 -0.46 -2.67 1.71
CA LYS A 100 -0.12 -3.99 1.17
C LYS A 100 1.02 -4.63 1.94
N GLN A 101 1.90 -3.83 2.56
CA GLN A 101 2.99 -4.39 3.36
C GLN A 101 2.43 -5.11 4.60
N LYS A 102 2.91 -6.34 4.82
CA LYS A 102 2.53 -7.16 5.97
C LYS A 102 2.78 -6.41 7.29
N GLY A 103 1.82 -6.48 8.20
CA GLY A 103 1.89 -5.83 9.52
C GLY A 103 1.33 -4.41 9.54
N TYR A 104 0.99 -3.82 8.38
CA TYR A 104 0.31 -2.53 8.32
C TYR A 104 -1.19 -2.71 8.14
N THR A 105 -1.99 -1.88 8.81
CA THR A 105 -3.45 -2.09 8.92
C THR A 105 -4.24 -1.04 8.16
N HIS A 106 -3.93 0.25 8.36
CA HIS A 106 -4.66 1.36 7.75
C HIS A 106 -3.72 2.54 7.47
N PHE A 107 -4.21 3.51 6.70
CA PHE A 107 -3.55 4.79 6.47
C PHE A 107 -4.15 5.86 7.38
N VAL A 108 -3.29 6.75 7.86
CA VAL A 108 -3.68 7.97 8.58
C VAL A 108 -3.09 9.18 7.87
N TYR A 109 -3.77 10.31 7.98
CA TYR A 109 -3.29 11.58 7.46
C TYR A 109 -3.10 12.58 8.61
N ARG A 110 -2.19 13.53 8.37
CA ARG A 110 -2.03 14.74 9.16
C ARG A 110 -2.05 15.92 8.21
N TYR A 111 -2.99 16.82 8.42
CA TYR A 111 -3.12 18.06 7.68
C TYR A 111 -2.92 19.24 8.63
N THR A 112 -1.86 20.00 8.40
CA THR A 112 -1.48 21.14 9.23
C THR A 112 -2.22 22.41 8.80
N SER A 113 -2.39 23.37 9.71
CA SER A 113 -2.97 24.69 9.38
C SER A 113 -2.11 25.50 8.40
N SER A 114 -0.85 25.10 8.17
CA SER A 114 0.01 25.64 7.11
C SER A 114 -0.28 25.06 5.72
N GLY A 115 -1.21 24.11 5.61
CA GLY A 115 -1.58 23.45 4.35
C GLY A 115 -0.68 22.27 3.96
N ALA A 116 0.18 21.79 4.86
CA ALA A 116 1.02 20.63 4.58
C ALA A 116 0.26 19.34 4.88
N LEU A 117 0.18 18.47 3.85
CA LEU A 117 -0.44 17.15 3.93
C LEU A 117 0.63 16.06 4.06
N PHE A 118 0.46 15.23 5.08
CA PHE A 118 1.28 14.04 5.31
C PHE A 118 0.37 12.82 5.38
N ILE A 119 0.82 11.70 4.80
CA ILE A 119 0.12 10.42 4.91
C ILE A 119 1.10 9.39 5.45
N PHE A 120 0.62 8.61 6.40
CA PHE A 120 1.35 7.56 7.08
C PHE A 120 0.57 6.26 6.98
N LYS A 121 1.30 5.14 6.99
CA LYS A 121 0.71 3.83 7.24
C LYS A 121 0.99 3.42 8.69
N VAL A 122 0.01 2.78 9.32
CA VAL A 122 0.07 2.37 10.72
C VAL A 122 0.33 0.87 10.81
N HIS A 123 1.38 0.50 11.53
CA HIS A 123 1.73 -0.88 11.81
C HIS A 123 0.91 -1.42 13.00
N THR A 124 0.80 -2.73 13.16
CA THR A 124 0.03 -3.38 14.24
C THR A 124 0.54 -3.06 15.64
N ASP A 125 1.76 -2.55 15.78
CA ASP A 125 2.35 -2.07 17.04
C ASP A 125 2.16 -0.56 17.27
N ASN A 126 1.29 0.08 16.48
CA ASN A 126 1.06 1.53 16.43
C ASN A 126 2.26 2.37 15.97
N SER A 127 3.36 1.78 15.50
CA SER A 127 4.39 2.54 14.81
C SER A 127 3.85 3.05 13.46
N MET A 128 4.27 4.26 13.08
CA MET A 128 3.81 4.91 11.86
C MET A 128 4.98 5.14 10.93
N VAL A 129 4.77 4.89 9.64
CA VAL A 129 5.75 5.18 8.59
C VAL A 129 5.13 6.14 7.60
N GLN A 130 5.80 7.27 7.38
CA GLN A 130 5.38 8.25 6.39
C GLN A 130 5.52 7.65 4.99
N VAL A 131 4.45 7.77 4.20
CA VAL A 131 4.41 7.35 2.79
C VAL A 131 4.24 8.54 1.84
N TYR A 132 3.76 9.68 2.36
CA TYR A 132 3.64 10.92 1.61
C TYR A 132 3.92 12.15 2.51
N PRO A 133 4.64 13.18 2.03
CA PRO A 133 5.45 13.16 0.80
C PRO A 133 6.55 12.11 0.91
N MET A 134 6.98 11.55 -0.24
CA MET A 134 8.03 10.53 -0.27
C MET A 134 9.32 11.11 0.32
N THR A 135 9.77 10.54 1.44
CA THR A 135 11.10 10.81 1.99
C THR A 135 12.07 9.81 1.38
N THR A 136 13.03 10.32 0.60
CA THR A 136 14.13 9.56 -0.03
C THR A 136 14.98 8.85 1.01
#